data_AF-A0AAJ0CLY4-F1
#
_entry.id   AF-A0AAJ0CLY4-F1
#
_cell.length_a   1.000
_cell.length_b   1.000
_cell.length_c   1.000
_cell.angle_alpha   90.00
_cell.angle_beta   90.00
_cell.angle_gamma   90.00
#
_symmetry.space_group_name_H-M   'P 1'
#
loop_
_entity.id
_entity.type
_entity.pdbx_description
1 polymer ?
#
loop_
_entity_poly.entity_id
_entity_poly.type
_entity_poly.pdbx_seq_one_letter_code
_entity_poly.pdbx_strand_id
1 'polypeptide(L)'
;MPTNSPNTAWFPDKLSLVSSRSSRTLRVLGAASIIAVLFNLFYFNSNVSRAAPPFLRPGGSNDLAAAAAGNSTLGFSSIQFINLKHRYDRGDAGTLQAYLSGLDIAGAPGVESVDIHDAGMPPTHRKGALQYKEKATWRAHANVSLFIDAKWHIRADHVKIWSQVLRTKAPAVLIIEADAAWDLNIREIMSNMNQHFTLLLQRLNSTPVHSAEWGSRSPLEKSPEYLRPNPDDPWHVRHWDMLSLGQCFESGNNNNINDSIIYPDKHMTKEKDYYGRKLHHERVIRVSGGIVCTTAYAISQTGAAKLLLRSAVDLDNPVDLLMRRMIMSGDLITYSVMPTIFAQWEYVNHIGMRQYNSDIKVGQSEEDSTGWTTVQETGSVWRENNFHPDIAFENMALEKAWGLILQGANLKNSLYDDKTGN
;
A
#
# COMPACT_ATOMS: atom_id res chain seq x y z
N MET A 1 -58.64 16.91 48.11
CA MET A 1 -57.19 17.15 47.97
C MET A 1 -56.55 15.88 47.40
N PRO A 2 -55.57 15.98 46.50
CA PRO A 2 -55.82 15.57 45.11
C PRO A 2 -54.74 14.60 44.56
N THR A 3 -54.64 14.20 43.28
CA THR A 3 -55.09 14.79 41.99
C THR A 3 -55.18 13.73 40.87
N ASN A 4 -56.21 13.86 40.03
CA ASN A 4 -56.20 13.79 38.56
C ASN A 4 -55.75 12.54 37.78
N SER A 5 -56.76 11.87 37.19
CA SER A 5 -56.82 11.39 35.79
C SER A 5 -56.61 12.55 34.76
N PRO A 6 -56.55 12.36 33.41
CA PRO A 6 -57.06 11.23 32.59
C PRO A 6 -56.08 10.86 31.41
N ASN A 7 -56.40 10.27 30.24
CA ASN A 7 -57.67 9.81 29.62
C ASN A 7 -57.44 8.77 28.48
N THR A 8 -58.51 8.05 28.06
CA THR A 8 -58.82 7.52 26.69
C THR A 8 -57.81 6.69 25.86
N ALA A 9 -58.19 5.66 25.08
CA ALA A 9 -59.50 5.12 24.70
C ALA A 9 -59.46 3.63 24.27
N TRP A 10 -60.56 2.92 24.56
CA TRP A 10 -61.35 1.97 23.73
C TRP A 10 -60.67 1.29 22.51
N PHE A 11 -60.48 -0.05 22.50
CA PHE A 11 -61.48 -1.14 22.22
C PHE A 11 -61.92 -1.26 20.74
N PRO A 12 -62.29 -2.46 20.21
CA PRO A 12 -62.09 -3.83 20.75
C PRO A 12 -61.53 -4.86 19.73
N ASP A 13 -60.91 -5.93 20.25
CA ASP A 13 -60.72 -7.18 19.51
C ASP A 13 -62.02 -7.99 19.40
N LYS A 14 -62.34 -8.43 18.17
CA LYS A 14 -62.83 -9.79 17.83
C LYS A 14 -63.31 -9.85 16.38
N LEU A 15 -62.72 -10.73 15.57
CA LEU A 15 -63.50 -11.60 14.67
C LEU A 15 -62.71 -12.84 14.24
N SER A 16 -63.47 -13.93 14.15
CA SER A 16 -63.10 -15.34 14.05
C SER A 16 -62.23 -15.75 12.86
N LEU A 17 -61.47 -16.83 13.08
CA LEU A 17 -61.00 -17.77 12.05
C LEU A 17 -62.12 -18.13 11.05
N VAL A 18 -61.83 -17.95 9.75
CA VAL A 18 -62.46 -18.71 8.66
C VAL A 18 -61.34 -19.43 7.92
N SER A 19 -61.46 -20.75 7.81
CA SER A 19 -60.55 -21.55 7.00
C SER A 19 -61.05 -21.61 5.54
N SER A 20 -60.16 -21.45 4.56
CA SER A 20 -59.93 -22.49 3.53
C SER A 20 -59.00 -22.05 2.37
N ARG A 21 -58.20 -23.01 1.93
CA ARG A 21 -57.76 -23.29 0.55
C ARG A 21 -57.04 -22.24 -0.34
N SER A 22 -56.94 -20.95 -0.03
CA SER A 22 -56.26 -19.99 -0.94
C SER A 22 -54.72 -19.87 -0.80
N SER A 23 -54.12 -20.44 0.26
CA SER A 23 -52.72 -20.14 0.60
C SER A 23 -51.64 -20.85 -0.24
N ARG A 24 -51.98 -21.92 -0.98
CA ARG A 24 -51.00 -22.60 -1.85
C ARG A 24 -50.80 -21.89 -3.18
N THR A 25 -51.87 -21.46 -3.84
CA THR A 25 -51.80 -20.70 -5.11
C THR A 25 -51.11 -19.35 -4.90
N LEU A 26 -51.40 -18.64 -3.81
CA LEU A 26 -50.74 -17.37 -3.50
C LEU A 26 -49.21 -17.52 -3.27
N ARG A 27 -48.79 -18.63 -2.63
CA ARG A 27 -47.35 -18.92 -2.42
C ARG A 27 -46.63 -19.32 -3.72
N VAL A 28 -47.30 -20.08 -4.60
CA VAL A 28 -46.76 -20.44 -5.92
C VAL A 28 -46.65 -19.21 -6.83
N LEU A 29 -47.66 -18.33 -6.82
CA LEU A 29 -47.62 -17.06 -7.55
C LEU A 29 -46.50 -16.15 -7.02
N GLY A 30 -46.37 -16.00 -5.70
CA GLY A 30 -45.27 -15.23 -5.09
C GLY A 30 -43.88 -15.76 -5.47
N ALA A 31 -43.68 -17.09 -5.45
CA ALA A 31 -42.43 -17.71 -5.88
C ALA A 31 -42.16 -17.51 -7.39
N ALA A 32 -43.18 -17.63 -8.24
CA ALA A 32 -43.06 -17.37 -9.67
C ALA A 32 -42.71 -15.91 -9.97
N SER A 33 -43.30 -14.95 -9.25
CA SER A 33 -42.96 -13.53 -9.35
C SER A 33 -41.51 -13.25 -8.95
N ILE A 34 -41.02 -13.85 -7.86
CA ILE A 34 -39.61 -13.69 -7.43
C ILE A 34 -38.66 -14.29 -8.47
N ILE A 35 -38.97 -15.47 -9.00
CA ILE A 35 -38.17 -16.09 -10.08
C ILE A 35 -38.20 -15.20 -11.33
N ALA A 36 -39.35 -14.66 -11.72
CA ALA A 36 -39.46 -13.77 -12.88
C ALA A 36 -38.70 -12.44 -12.70
N VAL A 37 -38.68 -11.87 -11.48
CA VAL A 37 -37.88 -10.68 -11.16
C VAL A 37 -36.39 -11.00 -11.18
N LEU A 38 -35.96 -12.13 -10.62
CA LEU A 38 -34.56 -12.58 -10.68
C LEU A 38 -34.13 -12.89 -12.12
N PHE A 39 -35.00 -13.50 -12.93
CA PHE A 39 -34.73 -13.76 -14.34
C PHE A 39 -34.64 -12.45 -15.14
N ASN A 40 -35.53 -11.48 -14.90
CA ASN A 40 -35.44 -10.17 -15.54
C ASN A 40 -34.21 -9.38 -15.08
N LEU A 41 -33.82 -9.43 -13.81
CA LEU A 41 -32.58 -8.82 -13.33
C LEU A 41 -31.35 -9.47 -13.98
N PHE A 42 -31.33 -10.80 -14.09
CA PHE A 42 -30.23 -11.52 -14.76
C PHE A 42 -30.20 -11.20 -16.27
N TYR A 43 -31.37 -11.15 -16.92
CA TYR A 43 -31.50 -10.88 -18.36
C TYR A 43 -31.23 -9.41 -18.71
N PHE A 44 -31.56 -8.46 -17.82
CA PHE A 44 -31.11 -7.07 -17.95
C PHE A 44 -29.60 -6.97 -17.73
N ASN A 45 -29.04 -7.61 -16.70
CA ASN A 45 -27.60 -7.55 -16.45
C ASN A 45 -26.77 -8.23 -17.56
N SER A 46 -27.34 -9.20 -18.30
CA SER A 46 -26.74 -9.77 -19.51
C SER A 46 -26.99 -8.97 -20.79
N ASN A 47 -27.98 -8.07 -20.82
CA ASN A 47 -28.35 -7.27 -22.00
C ASN A 47 -28.19 -5.75 -21.82
N VAL A 48 -27.55 -5.28 -20.74
CA VAL A 48 -26.83 -4.01 -20.78
C VAL A 48 -25.67 -4.21 -21.75
N SER A 49 -25.94 -3.96 -23.03
CA SER A 49 -24.91 -3.75 -24.03
C SER A 49 -24.01 -2.66 -23.49
N ARG A 50 -22.81 -3.04 -23.03
CA ARG A 50 -21.72 -2.09 -22.80
C ARG A 50 -21.53 -1.37 -24.13
N ALA A 51 -21.96 -0.10 -24.19
CA ALA A 51 -21.60 0.75 -25.30
C ALA A 51 -20.08 0.69 -25.42
N ALA A 52 -19.58 0.16 -26.54
CA ALA A 52 -18.15 -0.03 -26.71
C ALA A 52 -17.48 1.34 -26.57
N PRO A 53 -16.42 1.48 -25.73
CA PRO A 53 -15.69 2.73 -25.67
C PRO A 53 -15.18 3.05 -27.10
N PRO A 54 -15.19 4.33 -27.50
CA PRO A 54 -14.84 4.72 -28.86
C PRO A 54 -13.44 4.22 -29.20
N PHE A 55 -13.36 3.39 -30.24
CA PHE A 55 -12.17 2.72 -30.80
C PHE A 55 -10.84 3.11 -30.15
N LEU A 56 -10.51 2.47 -29.02
CA LEU A 56 -9.12 2.34 -28.63
C LEU A 56 -8.43 1.54 -29.73
N ARG A 57 -7.41 2.14 -30.35
CA ARG A 57 -6.46 1.39 -31.18
C ARG A 57 -5.96 0.21 -30.35
N PRO A 58 -5.72 -0.98 -30.94
CA PRO A 58 -5.04 -2.05 -30.21
C PRO A 58 -3.66 -1.54 -29.82
N GLY A 59 -3.50 -1.15 -28.56
CA GLY A 59 -2.18 -0.90 -27.99
C GLY A 59 -1.36 -2.18 -28.09
N GLY A 60 -0.06 -2.05 -28.27
CA GLY A 60 0.83 -3.20 -28.22
C GLY A 60 0.72 -3.88 -26.85
N SER A 61 1.22 -5.12 -26.74
CA SER A 61 1.35 -5.81 -25.45
C SER A 61 2.05 -4.94 -24.39
N ASN A 62 2.96 -4.08 -24.84
CA ASN A 62 3.70 -3.11 -24.03
C ASN A 62 2.77 -2.03 -23.45
N ASP A 63 1.88 -1.46 -24.26
CA ASP A 63 0.94 -0.41 -23.83
C ASP A 63 -0.07 -0.98 -22.81
N LEU A 64 -0.53 -2.22 -23.02
CA LEU A 64 -1.43 -2.91 -22.09
C LEU A 64 -0.74 -3.26 -20.77
N ALA A 65 0.52 -3.72 -20.80
CA ALA A 65 1.29 -4.00 -19.59
C ALA A 65 1.63 -2.72 -18.81
N ALA A 66 2.01 -1.64 -19.49
CA ALA A 66 2.23 -0.34 -18.89
C ALA A 66 0.95 0.21 -18.24
N ALA A 67 -0.19 0.12 -18.94
CA ALA A 67 -1.50 0.49 -18.39
C ALA A 67 -1.92 -0.37 -17.18
N ALA A 68 -1.57 -1.66 -17.15
CA ALA A 68 -1.79 -2.53 -16.00
C ALA A 68 -0.90 -2.10 -14.81
N ALA A 69 0.37 -1.79 -15.04
CA ALA A 69 1.28 -1.24 -14.03
C ALA A 69 0.88 0.17 -13.54
N GLY A 70 0.14 0.92 -14.35
CA GLY A 70 -0.48 2.21 -14.00
C GLY A 70 -1.94 2.13 -13.54
N ASN A 71 -2.46 0.95 -13.15
CA ASN A 71 -3.81 0.82 -12.59
C ASN A 71 -3.89 1.34 -11.13
N SER A 72 -5.05 1.24 -10.48
CA SER A 72 -5.24 1.71 -9.09
C SER A 72 -4.44 0.93 -8.04
N THR A 73 -3.99 -0.29 -8.35
CA THR A 73 -3.13 -1.12 -7.48
C THR A 73 -1.67 -1.16 -7.97
N LEU A 74 -1.32 -0.29 -8.92
CA LEU A 74 0.01 -0.20 -9.56
C LEU A 74 0.50 -1.54 -10.16
N GLY A 75 -0.41 -2.35 -10.69
CA GLY A 75 -0.11 -3.67 -11.25
C GLY A 75 0.14 -4.78 -10.21
N PHE A 76 -0.07 -4.50 -8.92
CA PHE A 76 -0.02 -5.50 -7.85
C PHE A 76 -1.42 -6.02 -7.50
N SER A 77 -1.50 -7.11 -6.74
CA SER A 77 -2.79 -7.66 -6.27
C SER A 77 -3.48 -6.77 -5.23
N SER A 78 -2.71 -5.97 -4.48
CA SER A 78 -3.19 -4.93 -3.57
C SER A 78 -2.03 -4.04 -3.10
N ILE A 79 -2.36 -2.87 -2.57
CA ILE A 79 -1.42 -1.98 -1.85
C ILE A 79 -1.76 -2.07 -0.35
N GLN A 80 -0.83 -2.55 0.47
CA GLN A 80 -0.98 -2.76 1.91
C GLN A 80 -0.36 -1.59 2.68
N PHE A 81 -1.18 -0.75 3.31
CA PHE A 81 -0.78 0.47 4.01
C PHE A 81 -0.63 0.23 5.52
N ILE A 82 0.59 0.07 6.01
CA ILE A 82 0.88 -0.24 7.42
C ILE A 82 0.77 1.02 8.28
N ASN A 83 -0.28 1.08 9.12
CA ASN A 83 -0.49 2.20 10.05
C ASN A 83 -0.82 1.75 11.48
N LEU A 84 -0.27 2.44 12.47
CA LEU A 84 -0.61 2.22 13.88
C LEU A 84 -2.02 2.75 14.18
N LYS A 85 -2.78 2.04 15.02
CA LYS A 85 -4.21 2.33 15.25
C LYS A 85 -4.49 3.72 15.82
N HIS A 86 -3.56 4.29 16.59
CA HIS A 86 -3.67 5.62 17.16
C HIS A 86 -3.19 6.75 16.22
N ARG A 87 -2.62 6.42 15.06
CA ARG A 87 -2.06 7.37 14.09
C ARG A 87 -3.08 7.74 13.01
N TYR A 88 -4.18 8.33 13.46
CA TYR A 88 -5.26 8.85 12.59
C TYR A 88 -4.72 9.85 11.57
N ASP A 89 -3.83 10.73 12.03
CA ASP A 89 -3.13 11.74 11.24
C ASP A 89 -2.44 11.16 9.99
N ARG A 90 -1.81 9.98 10.12
CA ARG A 90 -1.20 9.29 8.99
C ARG A 90 -2.20 8.53 8.13
N GLY A 91 -3.26 8.00 8.74
CA GLY A 91 -4.37 7.36 8.01
C GLY A 91 -5.07 8.35 7.08
N ASP A 92 -5.32 9.56 7.56
CA ASP A 92 -5.90 10.65 6.78
C ASP A 92 -4.93 11.11 5.68
N ALA A 93 -3.63 11.28 5.98
CA ALA A 93 -2.61 11.59 4.99
C ALA A 93 -2.53 10.53 3.86
N GLY A 94 -2.52 9.24 4.21
CA GLY A 94 -2.57 8.16 3.22
C GLY A 94 -3.84 8.19 2.36
N THR A 95 -4.99 8.44 2.99
CA THR A 95 -6.29 8.53 2.31
C THR A 95 -6.36 9.70 1.34
N LEU A 96 -5.87 10.88 1.73
CA LEU A 96 -5.84 12.09 0.89
C LEU A 96 -4.97 11.87 -0.35
N GLN A 97 -3.76 11.30 -0.19
CA GLN A 97 -2.89 11.00 -1.33
C GLN A 97 -3.53 9.98 -2.26
N ALA A 98 -4.09 8.89 -1.72
CA ALA A 98 -4.73 7.84 -2.50
C ALA A 98 -5.92 8.36 -3.31
N TYR A 99 -6.75 9.22 -2.71
CA TYR A 99 -7.83 9.94 -3.40
C TYR A 99 -7.30 10.79 -4.57
N LEU A 100 -6.27 11.60 -4.34
CA LEU A 100 -5.71 12.52 -5.34
C LEU A 100 -5.01 11.80 -6.50
N SER A 101 -4.32 10.69 -6.24
CA SER A 101 -3.63 9.90 -7.27
C SER A 101 -4.45 8.73 -7.85
N GLY A 102 -5.66 8.50 -7.35
CA GLY A 102 -6.52 7.38 -7.74
C GLY A 102 -5.94 6.00 -7.45
N LEU A 103 -5.31 5.84 -6.28
CA LEU A 103 -4.82 4.55 -5.78
C LEU A 103 -5.82 3.87 -4.84
N ASP A 104 -5.82 2.55 -4.85
CA ASP A 104 -6.60 1.70 -3.94
C ASP A 104 -5.67 1.13 -2.85
N ILE A 105 -5.73 1.71 -1.66
CA ILE A 105 -4.91 1.31 -0.51
C ILE A 105 -5.75 0.57 0.53
N ALA A 106 -5.30 -0.62 0.91
CA ALA A 106 -5.88 -1.44 1.97
C ALA A 106 -5.13 -1.21 3.28
N GLY A 107 -5.82 -0.68 4.29
CA GLY A 107 -5.22 -0.45 5.62
C GLY A 107 -4.80 -1.75 6.29
N ALA A 108 -3.52 -1.86 6.64
CA ALA A 108 -2.93 -2.93 7.43
C ALA A 108 -2.59 -2.38 8.83
N PRO A 109 -3.08 -2.98 9.94
CA PRO A 109 -2.77 -2.50 11.26
C PRO A 109 -1.30 -2.81 11.59
N GLY A 110 -0.53 -1.76 11.88
CA GLY A 110 0.76 -1.89 12.53
C GLY A 110 0.62 -2.46 13.93
N VAL A 111 1.76 -2.85 14.52
CA VAL A 111 1.83 -3.44 15.85
C VAL A 111 2.53 -2.45 16.77
N GLU A 112 1.97 -2.23 17.95
CA GLU A 112 2.59 -1.35 18.94
C GLU A 112 3.66 -2.09 19.75
N SER A 113 4.68 -1.37 20.22
CA SER A 113 5.77 -1.97 21.01
C SER A 113 5.28 -2.59 22.32
N VAL A 114 4.16 -2.07 22.87
CA VAL A 114 3.50 -2.58 24.09
C VAL A 114 2.76 -3.90 23.88
N ASP A 115 2.37 -4.22 22.63
CA ASP A 115 1.71 -5.49 22.28
C ASP A 115 2.72 -6.65 22.11
N ILE A 116 4.02 -6.36 22.10
CA ILE A 116 5.07 -7.36 21.88
C ILE A 116 5.44 -8.05 23.20
N HIS A 117 5.08 -9.33 23.28
CA HIS A 117 5.53 -10.26 24.32
C HIS A 117 6.59 -11.21 23.75
N ASP A 118 7.61 -11.56 24.54
CA ASP A 118 8.73 -12.42 24.06
C ASP A 118 8.29 -13.85 23.71
N ALA A 119 7.32 -14.42 24.44
CA ALA A 119 6.74 -15.70 24.05
C ALA A 119 5.93 -15.54 22.74
N GLY A 120 6.31 -16.30 21.71
CA GLY A 120 5.72 -16.22 20.37
C GLY A 120 6.53 -15.37 19.36
N MET A 121 7.59 -14.69 19.81
CA MET A 121 8.62 -14.15 18.92
C MET A 121 9.53 -15.28 18.40
N PRO A 122 10.12 -15.14 17.20
CA PRO A 122 11.17 -16.05 16.77
C PRO A 122 12.36 -16.07 17.73
N PRO A 123 13.13 -17.18 17.78
CA PRO A 123 14.41 -17.21 18.47
C PRO A 123 15.38 -16.18 17.87
N THR A 124 16.37 -15.80 18.67
CA THR A 124 17.46 -14.92 18.24
C THR A 124 18.75 -15.32 18.95
N HIS A 125 19.85 -15.45 18.20
CA HIS A 125 21.16 -15.66 18.80
C HIS A 125 21.69 -14.38 19.49
N ARG A 126 21.18 -13.21 19.09
CA ARG A 126 21.57 -11.89 19.62
C ARG A 126 20.60 -11.41 20.71
N LYS A 127 20.55 -12.15 21.82
CA LYS A 127 19.67 -11.83 22.97
C LYS A 127 19.83 -10.36 23.40
N GLY A 128 18.72 -9.63 23.47
CA GLY A 128 18.68 -8.22 23.86
C GLY A 128 19.12 -7.21 22.80
N ALA A 129 19.55 -7.65 21.60
CA ALA A 129 19.99 -6.72 20.55
C ALA A 129 18.82 -6.03 19.80
N LEU A 130 17.59 -6.53 19.94
CA LEU A 130 16.39 -5.97 19.33
C LEU A 130 15.47 -5.32 20.36
N GLN A 131 15.15 -4.06 20.11
CA GLN A 131 14.20 -3.26 20.89
C GLN A 131 12.76 -3.69 20.58
N TYR A 132 11.85 -3.50 21.54
CA TYR A 132 10.43 -3.85 21.38
C TYR A 132 9.77 -3.18 20.17
N LYS A 133 10.13 -1.92 19.86
CA LYS A 133 9.68 -1.23 18.65
C LYS A 133 10.14 -1.89 17.35
N GLU A 134 11.39 -2.37 17.28
CA GLU A 134 11.94 -3.05 16.09
C GLU A 134 11.30 -4.43 15.89
N LYS A 135 11.05 -5.14 17.00
CA LYS A 135 10.23 -6.38 17.02
C LYS A 135 8.81 -6.12 16.51
N ALA A 136 8.21 -4.99 16.88
CA ALA A 136 6.86 -4.59 16.47
C ALA A 136 6.80 -4.22 14.98
N THR A 137 7.76 -3.42 14.48
CA THR A 137 7.91 -3.13 13.04
C THR A 137 8.04 -4.42 12.24
N TRP A 138 8.96 -5.33 12.61
CA TRP A 138 9.06 -6.64 11.95
C TRP A 138 7.74 -7.41 11.98
N ARG A 139 7.05 -7.43 13.13
CA ARG A 139 5.77 -8.15 13.28
C ARG A 139 4.69 -7.59 12.37
N ALA A 140 4.65 -6.29 12.10
CA ALA A 140 3.71 -5.67 11.17
C ALA A 140 3.86 -6.19 9.74
N HIS A 141 5.10 -6.36 9.24
CA HIS A 141 5.34 -6.91 7.90
C HIS A 141 5.19 -8.45 7.84
N ALA A 142 5.81 -9.17 8.77
CA ALA A 142 5.78 -10.63 8.78
C ALA A 142 4.38 -11.19 9.05
N ASN A 143 3.70 -10.56 10.01
CA ASN A 143 2.45 -10.95 10.63
C ASN A 143 2.38 -12.40 11.15
N VAL A 144 2.26 -12.50 12.46
CA VAL A 144 1.41 -13.52 13.11
C VAL A 144 0.65 -12.83 14.23
N SER A 145 -0.65 -12.59 14.05
CA SER A 145 -1.57 -12.34 15.15
C SER A 145 -2.82 -13.21 14.99
N LEU A 146 -3.10 -13.97 16.05
CA LEU A 146 -4.32 -14.73 16.28
C LEU A 146 -4.97 -14.15 17.53
N PHE A 147 -5.46 -12.91 17.43
CA PHE A 147 -6.44 -12.43 18.40
C PHE A 147 -7.74 -13.21 18.20
N ILE A 148 -7.88 -14.28 18.98
CA ILE A 148 -9.17 -14.93 19.24
C ILE A 148 -9.77 -14.14 20.41
N ASP A 149 -10.76 -13.30 20.12
CA ASP A 149 -11.63 -12.78 21.18
C ASP A 149 -12.36 -13.94 21.86
N ALA A 150 -12.74 -13.78 23.14
CA ALA A 150 -13.35 -14.80 23.99
C ALA A 150 -14.65 -15.43 23.41
N LYS A 151 -15.19 -14.87 22.33
CA LYS A 151 -16.35 -15.37 21.57
C LYS A 151 -16.01 -16.05 20.22
N TRP A 152 -14.75 -16.38 19.92
CA TRP A 152 -14.35 -17.09 18.69
C TRP A 152 -14.74 -16.39 17.36
N HIS A 153 -15.00 -15.08 17.38
CA HIS A 153 -15.30 -14.33 16.17
C HIS A 153 -14.00 -13.98 15.43
N ILE A 154 -13.78 -14.64 14.29
CA ILE A 154 -12.78 -14.21 13.31
C ILE A 154 -13.28 -12.91 12.70
N ARG A 155 -12.82 -11.77 13.21
CA ARG A 155 -13.01 -10.48 12.53
C ARG A 155 -12.06 -10.42 11.33
N ALA A 156 -12.60 -10.02 10.19
CA ALA A 156 -11.85 -9.95 8.92
C ALA A 156 -10.91 -8.73 8.84
N ASP A 157 -10.89 -7.87 9.86
CA ASP A 157 -10.06 -6.66 9.97
C ASP A 157 -8.62 -6.95 10.44
N HIS A 158 -8.30 -8.19 10.80
CA HIS A 158 -6.92 -8.59 11.06
C HIS A 158 -6.21 -8.80 9.73
N VAL A 159 -5.76 -7.70 9.12
CA VAL A 159 -4.93 -7.70 7.91
C VAL A 159 -3.53 -8.23 8.22
N LYS A 160 -2.97 -8.95 7.24
CA LYS A 160 -1.83 -9.83 7.36
C LYS A 160 -1.05 -9.66 6.06
N ILE A 161 0.28 -9.52 6.11
CA ILE A 161 1.07 -9.24 4.90
C ILE A 161 1.83 -10.49 4.43
N TRP A 162 3.11 -10.72 4.80
CA TRP A 162 3.90 -11.82 4.20
C TRP A 162 3.20 -13.18 4.39
N SER A 163 2.71 -13.46 5.60
CA SER A 163 2.06 -14.74 5.86
C SER A 163 0.68 -14.88 5.20
N GLN A 164 0.08 -13.78 4.74
CA GLN A 164 -1.17 -13.79 3.99
C GLN A 164 -0.95 -14.07 2.52
N VAL A 165 0.06 -13.41 1.91
CA VAL A 165 0.51 -13.66 0.54
C VAL A 165 0.66 -15.17 0.31
N LEU A 166 1.25 -15.88 1.27
CA LEU A 166 1.34 -17.34 1.26
C LEU A 166 -0.01 -18.06 1.48
N ARG A 167 -0.80 -17.68 2.51
CA ARG A 167 -2.07 -18.36 2.84
C ARG A 167 -3.14 -18.23 1.76
N THR A 168 -3.21 -17.09 1.07
CA THR A 168 -4.19 -16.83 0.00
C THR A 168 -3.63 -17.09 -1.39
N LYS A 169 -2.34 -17.46 -1.51
CA LYS A 169 -1.62 -17.56 -2.79
C LYS A 169 -1.76 -16.28 -3.62
N ALA A 170 -1.70 -15.13 -2.98
CA ALA A 170 -1.82 -13.85 -3.68
C ALA A 170 -0.65 -13.69 -4.68
N PRO A 171 -0.85 -13.01 -5.83
CA PRO A 171 0.25 -12.43 -6.59
C PRO A 171 1.04 -11.43 -5.73
N ALA A 172 2.04 -10.75 -6.31
CA ALA A 172 2.77 -9.73 -5.57
C ALA A 172 1.83 -8.69 -4.94
N VAL A 173 2.21 -8.22 -3.75
CA VAL A 173 1.57 -7.09 -3.06
C VAL A 173 2.58 -5.96 -2.93
N LEU A 174 2.13 -4.72 -3.09
CA LEU A 174 2.88 -3.54 -2.68
C LEU A 174 2.62 -3.30 -1.19
N ILE A 175 3.65 -2.94 -0.45
CA ILE A 175 3.59 -2.62 0.97
C ILE A 175 4.14 -1.21 1.12
N ILE A 176 3.40 -0.35 1.83
CA ILE A 176 3.80 1.03 2.13
C ILE A 176 3.62 1.33 3.61
N GLU A 177 4.52 2.11 4.19
CA GLU A 177 4.45 2.56 5.58
C GLU A 177 3.61 3.84 5.70
N ALA A 178 3.08 4.14 6.89
CA ALA A 178 2.16 5.26 7.08
C ALA A 178 2.79 6.66 6.90
N ASP A 179 4.13 6.78 6.94
CA ASP A 179 4.85 7.99 6.54
C ASP A 179 5.25 8.02 5.05
N ALA A 180 4.77 7.08 4.23
CA ALA A 180 4.99 7.12 2.78
C ALA A 180 4.24 8.29 2.11
N ALA A 181 4.94 9.01 1.25
CA ALA A 181 4.43 9.96 0.28
C ALA A 181 4.89 9.59 -1.13
N TRP A 182 4.14 10.09 -2.11
CA TRP A 182 4.39 9.89 -3.53
C TRP A 182 3.96 11.10 -4.37
N ASP A 183 4.38 11.12 -5.63
CA ASP A 183 3.96 12.10 -6.62
C ASP A 183 2.51 11.85 -7.06
N LEU A 184 1.72 12.89 -7.33
CA LEU A 184 0.36 12.77 -7.91
C LEU A 184 0.35 11.88 -9.16
N ASN A 185 1.41 11.91 -9.95
CA ASN A 185 1.55 11.19 -11.20
C ASN A 185 2.10 9.76 -11.03
N ILE A 186 2.11 9.21 -9.81
CA ILE A 186 2.56 7.85 -9.46
C ILE A 186 2.13 6.76 -10.45
N ARG A 187 0.92 6.85 -11.00
CA ARG A 187 0.38 5.90 -11.98
C ARG A 187 1.09 5.98 -13.33
N GLU A 188 1.46 7.17 -13.80
CA GLU A 188 2.30 7.35 -14.99
C GLU A 188 3.76 6.93 -14.71
N ILE A 189 4.31 7.29 -13.54
CA ILE A 189 5.67 6.91 -13.13
C ILE A 189 5.84 5.38 -13.12
N MET A 190 4.87 4.65 -12.55
CA MET A 190 4.90 3.17 -12.49
C MET A 190 4.66 2.53 -13.86
N SER A 191 3.75 3.09 -14.67
CA SER A 191 3.55 2.69 -16.08
C SER A 191 4.82 2.85 -16.92
N ASN A 192 5.59 3.92 -16.69
CA ASN A 192 6.88 4.16 -17.34
C ASN A 192 7.96 3.17 -16.84
N MET A 193 8.14 3.06 -15.51
CA MET A 193 9.08 2.12 -14.89
C MET A 193 8.89 0.69 -15.40
N ASN A 194 7.64 0.25 -15.59
CA ASN A 194 7.29 -1.10 -16.02
C ASN A 194 7.98 -1.54 -17.34
N GLN A 195 7.97 -0.66 -18.34
CA GLN A 195 8.53 -0.93 -19.64
C GLN A 195 10.04 -1.14 -19.53
N HIS A 196 10.70 -0.25 -18.78
CA HIS A 196 12.13 -0.32 -18.52
C HIS A 196 12.51 -1.49 -17.62
N PHE A 197 11.65 -1.89 -16.68
CA PHE A 197 11.86 -3.06 -15.83
C PHE A 197 11.88 -4.37 -16.64
N THR A 198 11.02 -4.50 -17.64
CA THR A 198 11.08 -5.62 -18.59
C THR A 198 12.42 -5.64 -19.34
N LEU A 199 12.92 -4.48 -19.79
CA LEU A 199 14.23 -4.37 -20.45
C LEU A 199 15.41 -4.72 -19.52
N LEU A 200 15.31 -4.39 -18.22
CA LEU A 200 16.32 -4.76 -17.22
C LEU A 200 16.39 -6.28 -17.05
N LEU A 201 15.24 -6.94 -16.87
CA LEU A 201 15.17 -8.40 -16.74
C LEU A 201 15.71 -9.12 -18.00
N GLN A 202 15.38 -8.61 -19.19
CA GLN A 202 15.92 -9.10 -20.46
C GLN A 202 17.45 -8.94 -20.53
N ARG A 203 17.99 -7.74 -20.23
CA ARG A 203 19.43 -7.46 -20.25
C ARG A 203 20.22 -8.39 -19.32
N LEU A 204 19.67 -8.65 -18.14
CA LEU A 204 20.29 -9.51 -17.13
C LEU A 204 20.11 -11.01 -17.42
N ASN A 205 19.41 -11.38 -18.50
CA ASN A 205 18.99 -12.75 -18.80
C ASN A 205 18.30 -13.41 -17.58
N SER A 206 17.43 -12.66 -16.91
CA SER A 206 16.82 -13.08 -15.65
C SER A 206 16.07 -14.40 -15.79
N THR A 207 16.34 -15.33 -14.88
CA THR A 207 15.67 -16.63 -14.79
C THR A 207 14.64 -16.64 -13.66
N PRO A 208 13.53 -17.39 -13.78
CA PRO A 208 12.56 -17.51 -12.70
C PRO A 208 13.19 -17.99 -11.38
N VAL A 209 12.85 -17.31 -10.29
CA VAL A 209 13.27 -17.65 -8.92
C VAL A 209 12.69 -19.01 -8.53
N HIS A 210 13.49 -19.81 -7.82
CA HIS A 210 13.05 -21.12 -7.33
C HIS A 210 11.85 -20.99 -6.37
N SER A 211 10.71 -21.56 -6.74
CA SER A 211 9.55 -21.73 -5.87
C SER A 211 9.56 -23.09 -5.19
N ALA A 212 9.54 -23.09 -3.86
CA ALA A 212 9.36 -24.28 -3.03
C ALA A 212 7.87 -24.62 -2.75
N GLU A 213 6.93 -23.93 -3.40
CA GLU A 213 5.49 -24.09 -3.16
C GLU A 213 4.99 -25.52 -3.48
N TRP A 214 3.98 -25.96 -2.73
CA TRP A 214 3.28 -27.22 -3.01
C TRP A 214 2.52 -27.13 -4.34
N GLY A 215 3.05 -27.81 -5.36
CA GLY A 215 2.56 -27.79 -6.74
C GLY A 215 3.66 -27.40 -7.74
N SER A 216 4.61 -26.55 -7.34
CA SER A 216 5.75 -26.12 -8.17
C SER A 216 6.84 -27.18 -8.35
N ARG A 217 6.61 -28.41 -7.89
CA ARG A 217 7.54 -29.54 -7.99
C ARG A 217 7.42 -30.35 -9.29
N SER A 218 6.41 -30.10 -10.13
CA SER A 218 6.47 -30.56 -11.52
C SER A 218 7.69 -29.93 -12.19
N PRO A 219 8.45 -30.65 -13.02
CA PRO A 219 9.47 -30.02 -13.86
C PRO A 219 8.78 -28.96 -14.72
N LEU A 220 9.08 -27.69 -14.46
CA LEU A 220 8.71 -26.60 -15.36
C LEU A 220 9.22 -26.99 -16.75
N GLU A 221 8.37 -26.89 -17.78
CA GLU A 221 8.83 -27.02 -19.15
C GLU A 221 9.97 -26.02 -19.35
N LYS A 222 11.14 -26.54 -19.73
CA LYS A 222 12.34 -25.74 -20.02
C LYS A 222 12.22 -24.97 -21.34
N SER A 223 10.99 -24.67 -21.79
CA SER A 223 10.76 -23.66 -22.81
C SER A 223 11.34 -22.35 -22.30
N PRO A 224 12.24 -21.67 -23.03
CA PRO A 224 12.71 -20.36 -22.62
C PRO A 224 11.50 -19.42 -22.53
N GLU A 225 11.22 -18.96 -21.32
CA GLU A 225 10.22 -17.93 -21.10
C GLU A 225 10.77 -16.62 -21.65
N TYR A 226 10.39 -16.30 -22.89
CA TYR A 226 10.70 -15.03 -23.50
C TYR A 226 10.01 -13.92 -22.71
N LEU A 227 10.76 -13.29 -21.80
CA LEU A 227 10.39 -12.09 -21.06
C LEU A 227 9.81 -11.06 -22.03
N ARG A 228 8.49 -10.91 -22.01
CA ARG A 228 7.70 -10.05 -22.91
C ARG A 228 6.64 -9.35 -22.08
N PRO A 229 6.33 -8.06 -22.34
CA PRO A 229 5.32 -7.36 -21.57
C PRO A 229 3.98 -8.11 -21.54
N ASN A 230 3.45 -8.32 -20.33
CA ASN A 230 2.28 -9.12 -20.05
C ASN A 230 1.31 -8.32 -19.16
N PRO A 231 0.10 -7.96 -19.61
CA PRO A 231 -0.84 -7.22 -18.77
C PRO A 231 -1.34 -8.00 -17.54
N ASP A 232 -1.28 -9.33 -17.55
CA ASP A 232 -1.72 -10.18 -16.42
C ASP A 232 -0.62 -10.38 -15.35
N ASP A 233 0.64 -10.12 -15.71
CA ASP A 233 1.80 -10.10 -14.80
C ASP A 233 2.76 -8.99 -15.26
N PRO A 234 2.38 -7.70 -15.09
CA PRO A 234 3.15 -6.58 -15.64
C PRO A 234 4.56 -6.54 -15.05
N TRP A 235 4.73 -7.00 -13.81
CA TRP A 235 6.00 -6.96 -13.09
C TRP A 235 6.84 -8.23 -13.23
N HIS A 236 6.42 -9.25 -13.99
CA HIS A 236 7.14 -10.54 -14.10
C HIS A 236 7.44 -11.15 -12.73
N VAL A 237 6.43 -11.31 -11.87
CA VAL A 237 6.55 -11.64 -10.43
C VAL A 237 7.42 -12.86 -10.11
N ARG A 238 7.61 -13.77 -11.08
CA ARG A 238 8.46 -14.96 -10.93
C ARG A 238 9.96 -14.67 -11.02
N HIS A 239 10.38 -13.48 -11.44
CA HIS A 239 11.78 -13.11 -11.67
C HIS A 239 12.44 -12.38 -10.50
N TRP A 240 11.74 -12.20 -9.38
CA TRP A 240 12.23 -11.50 -8.20
C TRP A 240 11.52 -11.93 -6.92
N ASP A 241 12.17 -11.68 -5.78
CA ASP A 241 11.59 -11.82 -4.45
C ASP A 241 11.01 -10.50 -3.94
N MET A 242 11.69 -9.38 -4.20
CA MET A 242 11.30 -8.04 -3.75
C MET A 242 11.59 -6.96 -4.82
N LEU A 243 10.74 -5.93 -4.89
CA LEU A 243 11.04 -4.67 -5.58
C LEU A 243 11.08 -3.54 -4.55
N SER A 244 12.22 -2.86 -4.39
CA SER A 244 12.34 -1.70 -3.51
C SER A 244 11.98 -0.42 -4.25
N LEU A 245 10.98 0.30 -3.72
CA LEU A 245 10.43 1.51 -4.35
C LEU A 245 10.55 2.77 -3.48
N GLY A 246 10.93 2.61 -2.20
CA GLY A 246 11.01 3.69 -1.21
C GLY A 246 12.09 3.52 -0.13
N GLN A 247 13.25 2.98 -0.49
CA GLN A 247 14.41 2.92 0.41
C GLN A 247 14.95 4.33 0.74
N CYS A 248 15.42 4.55 1.97
CA CYS A 248 16.02 5.83 2.37
C CYS A 248 17.52 5.92 2.04
N PHE A 249 18.17 4.75 1.89
CA PHE A 249 19.58 4.59 1.53
C PHE A 249 19.79 3.23 0.87
N GLU A 250 20.80 3.10 0.03
CA GLU A 250 21.19 1.83 -0.59
C GLU A 250 22.71 1.69 -0.73
N SER A 251 23.24 0.47 -0.56
CA SER A 251 24.66 0.18 -0.72
C SER A 251 25.15 0.39 -2.16
N GLY A 252 26.42 0.76 -2.33
CA GLY A 252 27.10 0.88 -3.63
C GLY A 252 27.36 -0.45 -4.36
N ASN A 253 27.02 -1.60 -3.79
CA ASN A 253 27.04 -2.87 -4.49
C ASN A 253 26.10 -2.83 -5.71
N ASN A 254 26.44 -3.48 -6.82
CA ASN A 254 25.63 -3.53 -8.05
C ASN A 254 25.29 -2.14 -8.65
N ASN A 255 26.15 -1.14 -8.46
CA ASN A 255 25.92 0.21 -8.98
C ASN A 255 26.41 0.43 -10.42
N ASN A 256 26.90 -0.61 -11.09
CA ASN A 256 27.41 -0.53 -12.46
C ASN A 256 26.30 -0.10 -13.42
N ILE A 257 26.58 0.96 -14.18
CA ILE A 257 25.62 1.57 -15.10
C ILE A 257 25.26 0.66 -16.27
N ASN A 258 26.18 -0.24 -16.65
CA ASN A 258 25.97 -1.20 -17.73
C ASN A 258 24.94 -2.28 -17.31
N ASP A 259 24.92 -2.64 -16.02
CA ASP A 259 24.03 -3.65 -15.44
C ASP A 259 22.70 -3.03 -14.94
N SER A 260 22.48 -1.74 -15.23
CA SER A 260 21.30 -0.96 -14.87
C SER A 260 20.57 -0.47 -16.13
N ILE A 261 19.29 -0.10 -16.01
CA ILE A 261 18.59 0.68 -17.04
C ILE A 261 18.38 2.10 -16.51
N ILE A 262 18.94 3.08 -17.21
CA ILE A 262 18.61 4.49 -17.05
C ILE A 262 17.55 4.84 -18.08
N TYR A 263 16.50 5.54 -17.65
CA TYR A 263 15.36 5.89 -18.49
C TYR A 263 14.78 7.26 -18.11
N PRO A 264 14.17 7.99 -19.07
CA PRO A 264 13.58 9.29 -18.79
C PRO A 264 12.34 9.17 -17.92
N ASP A 265 12.20 10.06 -16.94
CA ASP A 265 10.97 10.31 -16.17
C ASP A 265 10.77 11.83 -16.04
N LYS A 266 9.72 12.35 -16.70
CA LYS A 266 9.39 13.78 -16.68
C LYS A 266 8.99 14.29 -15.28
N HIS A 267 8.57 13.39 -14.38
CA HIS A 267 8.18 13.71 -13.00
C HIS A 267 9.36 13.70 -12.02
N MET A 268 10.59 13.53 -12.52
CA MET A 268 11.83 13.61 -11.74
C MET A 268 12.50 14.97 -12.01
N THR A 269 12.13 16.02 -11.27
CA THR A 269 12.60 17.39 -11.57
C THR A 269 13.84 17.83 -10.79
N LYS A 270 14.18 17.15 -9.69
CA LYS A 270 15.32 17.48 -8.83
C LYS A 270 16.54 16.66 -9.25
N GLU A 271 17.62 17.30 -9.73
CA GLU A 271 18.87 16.62 -10.09
C GLU A 271 19.35 15.70 -8.96
N LYS A 272 19.73 14.46 -9.29
CA LYS A 272 20.35 13.51 -8.37
C LYS A 272 21.66 12.96 -8.91
N ASP A 273 22.48 12.42 -8.03
CA ASP A 273 23.77 11.83 -8.36
C ASP A 273 23.71 10.30 -8.23
N TYR A 274 23.88 9.60 -9.34
CA TYR A 274 24.05 8.15 -9.37
C TYR A 274 25.52 7.82 -9.60
N TYR A 275 26.27 7.75 -8.49
CA TYR A 275 27.69 7.37 -8.44
C TYR A 275 28.58 8.13 -9.44
N GLY A 276 28.41 9.45 -9.50
CA GLY A 276 29.14 10.37 -10.38
C GLY A 276 28.43 10.71 -11.70
N ARG A 277 27.33 10.04 -12.06
CA ARG A 277 26.46 10.48 -13.16
C ARG A 277 25.32 11.34 -12.62
N LYS A 278 25.17 12.56 -13.16
CA LYS A 278 23.98 13.36 -12.92
C LYS A 278 22.76 12.78 -13.64
N LEU A 279 21.65 12.69 -12.92
CA LEU A 279 20.34 12.34 -13.44
C LEU A 279 19.52 13.62 -13.58
N HIS A 280 18.93 13.84 -14.75
CA HIS A 280 18.02 14.97 -15.00
C HIS A 280 16.77 14.45 -15.70
N HIS A 281 15.59 14.50 -15.07
CA HIS A 281 14.37 13.88 -15.61
C HIS A 281 14.60 12.41 -16.01
N GLU A 282 15.27 11.67 -15.14
CA GLU A 282 15.71 10.29 -15.36
C GLU A 282 15.62 9.49 -14.05
N ARG A 283 15.32 8.20 -14.17
CA ARG A 283 15.52 7.22 -13.10
C ARG A 283 16.45 6.11 -13.56
N VAL A 284 17.04 5.45 -12.58
CA VAL A 284 17.84 4.23 -12.71
C VAL A 284 17.09 3.10 -12.03
N ILE A 285 16.93 1.97 -12.71
CA ILE A 285 16.55 0.70 -12.12
C ILE A 285 17.71 -0.28 -12.23
N ARG A 286 17.93 -1.06 -11.17
CA ARG A 286 19.13 -1.90 -11.01
C ARG A 286 18.86 -3.13 -10.16
N VAL A 287 19.79 -4.10 -10.22
CA VAL A 287 19.92 -5.10 -9.15
C VAL A 287 20.28 -4.37 -7.87
N SER A 288 19.51 -4.59 -6.80
CA SER A 288 19.67 -3.84 -5.56
C SER A 288 21.03 -4.08 -4.92
N GLY A 289 21.59 -3.02 -4.34
CA GLY A 289 22.85 -3.08 -3.59
C GLY A 289 22.67 -3.49 -2.12
N GLY A 290 21.43 -3.47 -1.63
CA GLY A 290 21.10 -3.69 -0.22
C GLY A 290 20.60 -2.39 0.41
N ILE A 291 19.28 -2.33 0.60
CA ILE A 291 18.52 -1.14 1.02
C ILE A 291 18.52 -0.91 2.53
N VAL A 292 18.10 0.28 2.96
CA VAL A 292 17.72 0.64 4.34
C VAL A 292 16.39 1.38 4.29
N CYS A 293 15.58 1.28 5.36
CA CYS A 293 14.17 1.66 5.43
C CYS A 293 13.24 0.84 4.52
N THR A 294 12.00 0.69 4.96
CA THR A 294 10.95 -0.15 4.31
C THR A 294 9.74 0.65 3.83
N THR A 295 9.89 1.97 3.66
CA THR A 295 8.82 2.94 3.32
C THR A 295 7.89 2.46 2.21
N ALA A 296 8.45 1.85 1.16
CA ALA A 296 7.67 1.15 0.14
C ALA A 296 8.47 0.02 -0.52
N TYR A 297 7.87 -1.16 -0.61
CA TYR A 297 8.40 -2.28 -1.38
C TYR A 297 7.30 -3.25 -1.83
N ALA A 298 7.46 -3.85 -3.01
CA ALA A 298 6.64 -4.99 -3.41
C ALA A 298 7.32 -6.30 -3.01
N ILE A 299 6.51 -7.31 -2.69
CA ILE A 299 7.00 -8.66 -2.33
C ILE A 299 6.23 -9.75 -3.10
N SER A 300 6.97 -10.72 -3.64
CA SER A 300 6.39 -11.91 -4.29
C SER A 300 6.12 -13.02 -3.25
N GLN A 301 5.47 -14.11 -3.67
CA GLN A 301 5.28 -15.27 -2.77
C GLN A 301 6.61 -15.90 -2.33
N THR A 302 7.61 -15.98 -3.22
CA THR A 302 8.93 -16.53 -2.86
C THR A 302 9.66 -15.60 -1.89
N GLY A 303 9.58 -14.29 -2.09
CA GLY A 303 10.12 -13.30 -1.15
C GLY A 303 9.46 -13.36 0.21
N ALA A 304 8.13 -13.42 0.27
CA ALA A 304 7.38 -13.57 1.51
C ALA A 304 7.75 -14.85 2.27
N ALA A 305 7.92 -15.99 1.56
CA ALA A 305 8.37 -17.24 2.16
C ALA A 305 9.80 -17.16 2.69
N LYS A 306 10.72 -16.58 1.92
CA LYS A 306 12.14 -16.41 2.31
C LYS A 306 12.27 -15.51 3.55
N LEU A 307 11.59 -14.37 3.59
CA LEU A 307 11.63 -13.43 4.72
C LEU A 307 11.01 -14.04 5.98
N LEU A 308 9.88 -14.74 5.86
CA LEU A 308 9.28 -15.47 6.98
C LEU A 308 10.19 -16.57 7.49
N LEU A 309 10.77 -17.40 6.62
CA LEU A 309 11.67 -18.47 7.03
C LEU A 309 12.94 -17.91 7.70
N ARG A 310 13.61 -16.94 7.07
CA ARG A 310 14.87 -16.39 7.58
C ARG A 310 14.68 -15.73 8.95
N SER A 311 13.58 -15.00 9.15
CA SER A 311 13.27 -14.38 10.44
C SER A 311 12.69 -15.36 11.47
N ALA A 312 12.02 -16.44 11.06
CA ALA A 312 11.57 -17.50 11.96
C ALA A 312 12.72 -18.38 12.50
N VAL A 313 13.80 -18.53 11.72
CA VAL A 313 15.01 -19.24 12.14
C VAL A 313 15.84 -18.42 13.13
N ASP A 314 16.00 -17.11 12.90
CA ASP A 314 16.83 -16.23 13.71
C ASP A 314 16.47 -14.75 13.49
N LEU A 315 15.68 -14.14 14.37
CA LEU A 315 15.35 -12.71 14.28
C LEU A 315 16.47 -11.89 14.94
N ASP A 316 17.57 -11.68 14.22
CA ASP A 316 18.81 -11.11 14.76
C ASP A 316 18.99 -9.61 14.51
N ASN A 317 18.15 -9.02 13.66
CA ASN A 317 18.26 -7.63 13.20
C ASN A 317 16.88 -7.02 12.86
N PRO A 318 16.76 -5.66 12.85
CA PRO A 318 15.58 -4.96 12.36
C PRO A 318 15.23 -5.39 10.94
N VAL A 319 13.94 -5.28 10.57
CA VAL A 319 13.40 -5.89 9.34
C VAL A 319 14.12 -5.44 8.07
N ASP A 320 14.43 -4.14 7.97
CA ASP A 320 15.14 -3.54 6.85
C ASP A 320 16.61 -4.01 6.79
N LEU A 321 17.30 -4.09 7.93
CA LEU A 321 18.67 -4.60 8.01
C LEU A 321 18.76 -6.12 7.79
N LEU A 322 17.72 -6.88 8.11
CA LEU A 322 17.59 -8.30 7.78
C LEU A 322 17.42 -8.46 6.26
N MET A 323 16.50 -7.70 5.65
CA MET A 323 16.34 -7.64 4.18
C MET A 323 17.65 -7.25 3.51
N ARG A 324 18.30 -6.17 3.97
CA ARG A 324 19.59 -5.69 3.44
C ARG A 324 20.62 -6.79 3.32
N ARG A 325 20.77 -7.59 4.38
CA ARG A 325 21.74 -8.71 4.38
C ARG A 325 21.37 -9.80 3.39
N MET A 326 20.09 -10.17 3.31
CA MET A 326 19.63 -11.18 2.34
C MET A 326 19.78 -10.70 0.89
N ILE A 327 19.64 -9.39 0.64
CA ILE A 327 19.93 -8.80 -0.67
C ILE A 327 21.43 -8.91 -0.97
N MET A 328 22.27 -8.50 -0.02
CA MET A 328 23.74 -8.50 -0.19
C MET A 328 24.33 -9.92 -0.31
N SER A 329 23.68 -10.95 0.24
CA SER A 329 24.07 -12.36 0.05
C SER A 329 23.51 -13.01 -1.22
N GLY A 330 22.53 -12.38 -1.88
CA GLY A 330 21.79 -12.96 -2.99
C GLY A 330 20.67 -13.93 -2.59
N ASP A 331 20.40 -14.09 -1.28
CA ASP A 331 19.30 -14.91 -0.79
C ASP A 331 17.93 -14.33 -1.16
N LEU A 332 17.83 -13.00 -1.26
CA LEU A 332 16.63 -12.25 -1.66
C LEU A 332 16.92 -11.51 -2.98
N ILE A 333 16.38 -12.03 -4.08
CA ILE A 333 16.56 -11.45 -5.42
C ILE A 333 15.76 -10.16 -5.50
N THR A 334 16.46 -9.03 -5.44
CA THR A 334 15.82 -7.71 -5.28
C THR A 334 16.30 -6.73 -6.34
N TYR A 335 15.36 -5.97 -6.86
CA TYR A 335 15.61 -4.83 -7.73
C TYR A 335 15.19 -3.54 -7.04
N SER A 336 15.83 -2.42 -7.37
CA SER A 336 15.56 -1.10 -6.79
C SER A 336 15.47 -0.02 -7.87
N VAL A 337 14.82 1.08 -7.52
CA VAL A 337 14.72 2.30 -8.34
C VAL A 337 15.30 3.51 -7.58
N MET A 338 16.09 4.33 -8.27
CA MET A 338 16.69 5.56 -7.76
C MET A 338 16.59 6.65 -8.85
N PRO A 339 16.10 7.88 -8.56
CA PRO A 339 15.52 8.34 -7.30
C PRO A 339 14.26 7.55 -6.93
N THR A 340 13.85 7.55 -5.67
CA THR A 340 12.76 6.66 -5.22
C THR A 340 11.39 7.13 -5.68
N ILE A 341 10.46 6.17 -5.84
CA ILE A 341 9.09 6.42 -6.31
C ILE A 341 8.16 6.76 -5.13
N PHE A 342 8.44 6.16 -3.97
CA PHE A 342 7.88 6.56 -2.69
C PHE A 342 9.01 7.09 -1.80
N ALA A 343 8.68 7.93 -0.84
CA ALA A 343 9.63 8.41 0.15
C ALA A 343 8.91 8.76 1.45
N GLN A 344 9.65 9.05 2.52
CA GLN A 344 9.02 9.52 3.74
C GLN A 344 8.63 10.99 3.63
N TRP A 345 7.42 11.32 4.07
CA TRP A 345 7.05 12.68 4.44
C TRP A 345 7.40 12.96 5.90
N GLU A 346 7.51 14.24 6.24
CA GLU A 346 7.57 14.70 7.62
C GLU A 346 6.69 15.95 7.79
N TYR A 347 6.25 16.23 9.02
CA TYR A 347 5.64 17.52 9.33
C TYR A 347 6.62 18.67 9.11
N VAL A 348 6.11 19.81 8.65
CA VAL A 348 6.81 21.11 8.70
C VAL A 348 7.27 21.36 10.14
N ASN A 349 8.53 21.79 10.33
CA ASN A 349 9.06 22.12 11.67
C ASN A 349 8.25 23.27 12.31
N HIS A 350 8.29 23.41 13.64
CA HIS A 350 7.76 24.61 14.31
C HIS A 350 6.24 24.81 14.11
N ILE A 351 5.51 23.70 14.04
CA ILE A 351 4.03 23.64 14.09
C ILE A 351 3.52 22.89 15.33
N GLY A 352 4.42 22.57 16.29
CA GLY A 352 4.12 21.75 17.47
C GLY A 352 4.17 20.23 17.26
N MET A 353 4.43 19.76 16.02
CA MET A 353 4.28 18.33 15.65
C MET A 353 5.58 17.50 15.57
N ARG A 354 6.74 18.07 15.89
CA ARG A 354 8.06 17.45 15.61
C ARG A 354 8.33 16.11 16.31
N GLN A 355 7.56 15.79 17.37
CA GLN A 355 7.62 14.49 18.07
C GLN A 355 6.86 13.36 17.34
N TYR A 356 5.91 13.67 16.45
CA TYR A 356 5.03 12.68 15.82
C TYR A 356 5.56 12.15 14.48
N ASN A 357 6.67 12.67 13.97
CA ASN A 357 7.29 12.17 12.73
C ASN A 357 7.85 10.74 12.87
N SER A 358 8.11 10.25 14.08
CA SER A 358 8.50 8.85 14.29
C SER A 358 8.34 8.44 15.75
N ASP A 359 7.51 7.44 16.03
CA ASP A 359 7.25 6.88 17.37
C ASP A 359 8.48 6.10 17.94
N ILE A 360 9.62 6.23 17.28
CA ILE A 360 10.92 5.61 17.59
C ILE A 360 11.86 6.58 18.35
N LYS A 361 11.63 7.90 18.26
CA LYS A 361 12.47 8.97 18.82
C LYS A 361 11.70 9.81 19.84
N VAL A 362 12.33 10.15 20.97
CA VAL A 362 11.78 11.10 21.95
C VAL A 362 12.33 12.49 21.66
N GLY A 363 11.45 13.47 21.41
CA GLY A 363 11.80 14.88 21.23
C GLY A 363 11.30 15.75 22.39
N GLN A 364 11.76 17.00 22.46
CA GLN A 364 11.23 18.02 23.37
C GLN A 364 10.09 18.81 22.69
N SER A 365 9.28 19.54 23.47
CA SER A 365 8.24 20.42 22.94
C SER A 365 8.84 21.66 22.29
N GLU A 366 8.37 22.04 21.10
CA GLU A 366 8.77 23.29 20.46
C GLU A 366 7.83 24.42 20.90
N GLU A 367 8.36 25.45 21.58
CA GLU A 367 7.66 26.74 21.78
C GLU A 367 7.67 27.60 20.50
N ASP A 368 8.53 27.27 19.54
CA ASP A 368 8.62 27.91 18.24
C ASP A 368 7.45 27.50 17.35
N SER A 369 6.66 28.50 16.93
CA SER A 369 5.48 28.38 16.08
C SER A 369 5.66 28.97 14.67
N THR A 370 6.89 29.31 14.28
CA THR A 370 7.18 30.00 13.00
C THR A 370 6.77 29.20 11.75
N GLY A 371 6.66 27.88 11.86
CA GLY A 371 6.25 27.00 10.77
C GLY A 371 4.81 27.23 10.30
N TRP A 372 3.95 27.79 11.16
CA TRP A 372 2.55 28.09 10.80
C TRP A 372 2.42 29.13 9.68
N THR A 373 3.40 30.02 9.50
CA THR A 373 3.44 30.93 8.35
C THR A 373 3.50 30.13 7.04
N THR A 374 4.43 29.17 6.94
CA THR A 374 4.56 28.27 5.79
C THR A 374 3.29 27.44 5.56
N VAL A 375 2.65 26.97 6.63
CA VAL A 375 1.38 26.23 6.53
C VAL A 375 0.26 27.13 5.97
N GLN A 376 0.15 28.38 6.45
CA GLN A 376 -0.84 29.35 5.97
C GLN A 376 -0.63 29.76 4.50
N GLU A 377 0.64 29.86 4.07
CA GLU A 377 0.99 30.20 2.69
C GLU A 377 0.81 29.04 1.70
N THR A 378 1.14 27.81 2.10
CA THR A 378 1.11 26.62 1.21
C THR A 378 -0.17 25.81 1.32
N GLY A 379 -0.88 25.89 2.44
CA GLY A 379 -1.98 24.98 2.79
C GLY A 379 -1.54 23.59 3.24
N SER A 380 -0.23 23.31 3.35
CA SER A 380 0.30 21.99 3.72
C SER A 380 1.00 21.99 5.08
N VAL A 381 0.67 21.01 5.92
CA VAL A 381 1.45 20.67 7.13
C VAL A 381 2.56 19.65 6.85
N TRP A 382 2.56 19.05 5.66
CA TRP A 382 3.48 18.00 5.24
C TRP A 382 4.54 18.54 4.28
N ARG A 383 5.72 17.93 4.30
CA ARG A 383 6.82 18.15 3.35
C ARG A 383 7.61 16.87 3.10
N GLU A 384 8.45 16.86 2.07
CA GLU A 384 9.49 15.83 1.89
C GLU A 384 10.42 15.73 3.12
N ASN A 385 10.79 14.50 3.53
CA ASN A 385 11.76 14.26 4.59
C ASN A 385 13.18 14.66 4.13
N ASN A 386 13.70 15.76 4.69
CA ASN A 386 14.99 16.36 4.30
C ASN A 386 16.21 15.47 4.57
N PHE A 387 16.07 14.40 5.36
CA PHE A 387 17.17 13.46 5.64
C PHE A 387 17.34 12.38 4.55
N HIS A 388 16.41 12.29 3.58
CA HIS A 388 16.44 11.28 2.53
C HIS A 388 16.93 11.93 1.21
N PRO A 389 18.17 11.66 0.77
CA PRO A 389 18.78 12.39 -0.35
C PRO A 389 18.12 12.09 -1.70
N ASP A 390 17.43 10.95 -1.84
CA ASP A 390 16.90 10.44 -3.11
C ASP A 390 15.43 10.82 -3.39
N ILE A 391 14.84 11.75 -2.63
CA ILE A 391 13.49 12.28 -2.93
C ILE A 391 13.56 13.27 -4.09
N ALA A 392 12.77 13.03 -5.14
CA ALA A 392 12.79 13.82 -6.38
C ALA A 392 11.39 14.06 -6.98
N PHE A 393 10.36 14.25 -6.14
CA PHE A 393 9.00 14.48 -6.63
C PHE A 393 8.87 15.83 -7.36
N GLU A 394 8.05 15.86 -8.40
CA GLU A 394 7.59 17.08 -9.06
C GLU A 394 6.42 17.69 -8.27
N ASN A 395 5.46 16.83 -7.90
CA ASN A 395 4.20 17.18 -7.28
C ASN A 395 3.86 16.17 -6.17
N MET A 396 4.53 16.28 -5.01
CA MET A 396 4.19 15.48 -3.83
C MET A 396 2.71 15.66 -3.46
N ALA A 397 1.96 14.56 -3.39
CA ALA A 397 0.49 14.60 -3.32
C ALA A 397 -0.03 15.35 -2.08
N LEU A 398 0.61 15.21 -0.92
CA LEU A 398 0.25 15.96 0.30
C LEU A 398 0.48 17.47 0.16
N GLU A 399 1.61 17.89 -0.40
CA GLU A 399 1.94 19.31 -0.57
C GLU A 399 0.97 20.02 -1.52
N LYS A 400 0.40 19.30 -2.49
CA LYS A 400 -0.60 19.85 -3.43
C LYS A 400 -2.05 19.69 -2.97
N ALA A 401 -2.32 18.92 -1.92
CA ALA A 401 -3.66 18.49 -1.55
C ALA A 401 -4.63 19.65 -1.32
N TRP A 402 -4.20 20.67 -0.57
CA TRP A 402 -5.02 21.85 -0.28
C TRP A 402 -5.46 22.58 -1.55
N GLY A 403 -4.51 22.93 -2.42
CA GLY A 403 -4.77 23.66 -3.66
C GLY A 403 -5.66 22.90 -4.65
N LEU A 404 -5.56 21.57 -4.69
CA LEU A 404 -6.36 20.71 -5.57
C LEU A 404 -7.77 20.45 -5.04
N ILE A 405 -7.92 20.20 -3.74
CA ILE A 405 -9.22 19.87 -3.12
C ILE A 405 -10.07 21.13 -2.96
N LEU A 406 -9.47 22.24 -2.52
CA LEU A 406 -10.16 23.49 -2.21
C LEU A 406 -9.96 24.58 -3.29
N GLN A 407 -9.43 24.21 -4.46
CA GLN A 407 -9.39 25.02 -5.68
C GLN A 407 -8.86 26.45 -5.50
N GLY A 408 -7.78 26.60 -4.73
CA GLY A 408 -7.14 27.90 -4.48
C GLY A 408 -7.79 28.74 -3.36
N ALA A 409 -8.68 28.18 -2.54
CA ALA A 409 -9.07 28.80 -1.28
C ALA A 409 -7.84 29.08 -0.41
N ASN A 410 -7.82 30.20 0.32
CA ASN A 410 -6.73 30.51 1.24
C ASN A 410 -7.01 29.89 2.62
N LEU A 411 -6.07 29.12 3.16
CA LEU A 411 -6.19 28.50 4.49
C LEU A 411 -6.50 29.52 5.58
N LYS A 412 -5.90 30.72 5.52
CA LYS A 412 -6.16 31.81 6.47
C LYS A 412 -7.63 32.23 6.55
N ASN A 413 -8.41 32.07 5.48
CA ASN A 413 -9.84 32.38 5.47
C ASN A 413 -10.70 31.25 6.06
N SER A 414 -10.10 30.10 6.38
CA SER A 414 -10.73 28.91 6.97
C SER A 414 -10.20 28.59 8.37
N LEU A 415 -9.32 29.45 8.90
CA LEU A 415 -8.79 29.37 10.26
C LEU A 415 -9.53 30.34 11.17
N TYR A 416 -9.65 29.96 12.44
CA TYR A 416 -10.20 30.81 13.49
C TYR A 416 -9.31 32.03 13.75
N ASP A 417 -9.89 33.23 13.74
CA ASP A 417 -9.25 34.51 14.07
C ASP A 417 -9.86 35.09 15.36
N ASP A 418 -9.10 35.02 16.46
CA ASP A 418 -9.42 35.57 17.79
C ASP A 418 -9.95 37.02 17.75
N LYS A 419 -9.54 37.83 16.76
CA LYS A 419 -9.96 39.24 16.66
C LYS A 419 -11.35 39.40 16.05
N THR A 420 -11.82 38.41 15.29
CA THR A 420 -13.14 38.45 14.63
C THR A 420 -14.14 37.47 15.24
N GLY A 421 -13.67 36.48 16.00
CA GLY A 421 -14.50 35.47 16.67
C GLY A 421 -15.08 34.42 15.72
N ASN A 422 -14.53 34.29 14.51
CA ASN A 422 -14.86 33.29 13.49
C ASN A 422 -13.62 32.45 13.19
#